data_AF-A0A392MSZ6-F1
#
_entry.id   AF-A0A392MSZ6-F1
#
_cell.length_a   1.000
_cell.length_b   1.000
_cell.length_c   1.000
_cell.angle_alpha   90.00
_cell.angle_beta   90.00
_cell.angle_gamma   90.00
#
_symmetry.space_group_name_H-M   'P 1'
#
loop_
_entity.id
_entity.type
_entity.pdbx_description
1 polymer ?
#
loop_
_entity_poly.entity_id
_entity_poly.type
_entity_poly.pdbx_seq_one_letter_code
_entity_poly.pdbx_strand_id
1 'polypeptide(L)'
;MIQCWQHAGLWENVNAGLAASNNVAENLFPVMHKLDKAQQELFSVMAWSIWKCRNNQVWNNITESSQTVYNRAMHLITSWRNAQQVHALAHVTQPVQQQAAWFKPSLGRYKCNIDATFSILHNKVRIGMCIRKDKGQFVAARKEWIEPIMEVEVGEAMG
;
A
#
# COMPACT_ATOMS: atom_id res chain seq x y z
N MET A 1 1.19 20.35 -3.34
CA MET A 1 0.33 19.40 -2.60
C MET A 1 -1.09 19.90 -2.40
N ILE A 2 -1.31 21.15 -1.94
CA ILE A 2 -2.67 21.75 -1.86
C ILE A 2 -3.39 21.67 -3.22
N GLN A 3 -2.69 22.05 -4.30
CA GLN A 3 -3.19 21.96 -5.67
C GLN A 3 -3.66 20.54 -6.07
N CYS A 4 -3.06 19.47 -5.53
CA CYS A 4 -3.49 18.11 -5.81
C CYS A 4 -4.89 17.85 -5.24
N TRP A 5 -5.15 18.31 -4.01
CA TRP A 5 -6.46 18.19 -3.36
C TRP A 5 -7.51 19.11 -3.99
N GLN A 6 -7.09 20.27 -4.50
CA GLN A 6 -7.96 21.17 -5.27
C GLN A 6 -8.39 20.52 -6.59
N HIS A 7 -7.47 19.90 -7.34
CA HIS A 7 -7.80 19.17 -8.56
C HIS A 7 -8.78 18.00 -8.30
N ALA A 8 -8.66 17.36 -7.13
CA ALA A 8 -9.57 16.29 -6.71
C ALA A 8 -10.91 16.79 -6.15
N GLY A 9 -11.09 18.11 -5.97
CA GLY A 9 -12.30 18.67 -5.33
C GLY A 9 -12.44 18.33 -3.84
N LEU A 10 -11.37 17.88 -3.18
CA LEU A 10 -11.38 17.42 -1.78
C LEU A 10 -10.72 18.41 -0.81
N TRP A 11 -10.27 19.57 -1.30
CA TRP A 11 -9.50 20.51 -0.51
C TRP A 11 -10.24 21.01 0.73
N GLU A 12 -11.52 21.38 0.63
CA GLU A 12 -12.29 21.89 1.77
C GLU A 12 -12.38 20.85 2.91
N ASN A 13 -12.65 19.58 2.57
CA ASN A 13 -12.68 18.49 3.53
C ASN A 13 -11.32 18.26 4.19
N VAL A 14 -10.24 18.26 3.39
CA VAL A 14 -8.86 18.08 3.87
C VAL A 14 -8.45 19.23 4.77
N ASN A 15 -8.72 20.47 4.36
CA ASN A 15 -8.37 21.69 5.10
C ASN A 15 -9.07 21.74 6.46
N ALA A 16 -10.37 21.40 6.49
CA ALA A 16 -11.13 21.30 7.73
C ALA A 16 -10.58 20.23 8.69
N GLY A 17 -10.03 19.13 8.16
CA GLY A 17 -9.40 18.09 8.97
C GLY A 17 -8.01 18.46 9.48
N LEU A 18 -7.20 19.14 8.66
CA LEU A 18 -5.84 19.57 9.03
C LEU A 18 -5.84 20.64 10.12
N ALA A 19 -6.92 21.42 10.25
CA ALA A 19 -7.08 22.40 11.32
C ALA A 19 -7.37 21.78 12.70
N ALA A 20 -7.62 20.47 12.79
CA ALA A 20 -8.10 19.82 14.01
C ALA A 20 -6.97 19.36 14.96
N SER A 21 -5.82 18.93 14.45
CA SER A 21 -4.70 18.45 15.27
C SER A 21 -3.35 18.55 14.54
N ASN A 22 -2.24 18.40 15.25
CA ASN A 22 -0.90 18.28 14.65
C ASN A 22 -0.54 16.82 14.27
N ASN A 23 -1.45 15.86 14.49
CA ASN A 23 -1.23 14.45 14.22
C ASN A 23 -1.92 14.05 12.92
N VAL A 24 -1.14 13.54 11.96
CA VAL A 24 -1.63 13.14 10.63
C VAL A 24 -2.71 12.05 10.74
N ALA A 25 -2.56 11.07 11.64
CA ALA A 25 -3.56 10.02 11.82
C ALA A 25 -4.88 10.58 12.37
N GLU A 26 -4.79 11.47 13.37
CA GLU A 26 -5.95 12.13 13.97
C GLU A 26 -6.67 13.07 12.99
N ASN A 27 -5.97 13.58 11.96
CA ASN A 27 -6.58 14.40 10.92
C ASN A 27 -7.18 13.57 9.76
N LEU A 28 -6.60 12.42 9.42
CA LEU A 28 -7.02 11.62 8.26
C LEU A 28 -8.34 10.89 8.49
N PHE A 29 -8.51 10.24 9.64
CA PHE A 29 -9.73 9.45 9.91
C PHE A 29 -11.01 10.31 9.94
N PRO A 30 -11.04 11.47 10.60
CA PRO A 30 -12.22 12.33 10.58
C PRO A 30 -12.56 12.88 9.20
N VAL A 31 -11.55 13.14 8.34
CA VAL A 31 -11.79 13.54 6.95
C VAL A 31 -12.47 12.40 6.20
N MET A 32 -11.93 11.18 6.27
CA MET A 32 -12.52 10.03 5.59
C MET A 32 -13.96 9.75 6.02
N HIS A 33 -14.28 9.87 7.31
CA HIS A 33 -15.64 9.65 7.82
C HIS A 33 -16.67 10.68 7.32
N LYS A 34 -16.24 11.86 6.87
CA LYS A 34 -17.13 12.89 6.29
C LYS A 34 -17.33 12.74 4.78
N LEU A 35 -16.55 11.88 4.14
CA LEU A 35 -16.60 11.67 2.69
C LEU A 35 -17.56 10.52 2.36
N ASP A 36 -18.26 10.63 1.22
CA ASP A 36 -19.00 9.50 0.67
C ASP A 36 -18.04 8.42 0.16
N LYS A 37 -18.57 7.24 -0.22
CA LYS A 37 -17.74 6.12 -0.66
C LYS A 37 -16.85 6.47 -1.86
N ALA A 38 -17.38 7.16 -2.87
CA ALA A 38 -16.62 7.50 -4.07
C ALA A 38 -15.49 8.50 -3.74
N GLN A 39 -15.79 9.46 -2.86
CA GLN A 39 -14.83 10.42 -2.34
C GLN A 39 -13.77 9.75 -1.45
N GLN A 40 -14.11 8.77 -0.63
CA GLN A 40 -13.16 8.00 0.19
C GLN A 40 -12.19 7.21 -0.70
N GLU A 41 -12.69 6.58 -1.77
CA GLU A 41 -11.85 5.90 -2.75
C GLU A 41 -10.89 6.90 -3.42
N LEU A 42 -11.41 8.04 -3.91
CA LEU A 42 -10.60 9.09 -4.54
C LEU A 42 -9.56 9.66 -3.56
N PHE A 43 -9.95 9.93 -2.32
CA PHE A 43 -9.09 10.42 -1.26
C PHE A 43 -7.91 9.46 -1.01
N SER A 44 -8.19 8.16 -0.94
CA SER A 44 -7.18 7.12 -0.68
C SER A 44 -6.14 7.06 -1.81
N VAL A 45 -6.60 7.03 -3.07
CA VAL A 45 -5.69 6.98 -4.22
C VAL A 45 -4.93 8.28 -4.44
N MET A 46 -5.51 9.42 -4.05
CA MET A 46 -4.85 10.73 -4.05
C MET A 46 -3.75 10.80 -2.99
N ALA A 47 -4.02 10.37 -1.75
CA ALA A 47 -3.04 10.32 -0.68
C ALA A 47 -1.83 9.46 -1.09
N TRP A 48 -2.09 8.28 -1.65
CA TRP A 48 -1.04 7.40 -2.17
C TRP A 48 -0.26 8.05 -3.33
N SER A 49 -0.95 8.70 -4.27
CA SER A 49 -0.30 9.35 -5.42
C SER A 49 0.60 10.52 -5.00
N ILE A 50 0.20 11.28 -3.98
CA ILE A 50 1.00 12.34 -3.36
C ILE A 50 2.22 11.75 -2.65
N TRP A 51 2.04 10.67 -1.89
CA TRP A 51 3.15 9.95 -1.27
C TRP A 51 4.15 9.45 -2.31
N LYS A 52 3.68 8.87 -3.41
CA LYS A 52 4.54 8.42 -4.52
C LYS A 52 5.31 9.56 -5.18
N CYS A 53 4.65 10.71 -5.41
CA CYS A 53 5.31 11.93 -5.92
C CYS A 53 6.45 12.38 -5.00
N ARG A 54 6.21 12.44 -3.68
CA ARG A 54 7.24 12.76 -2.69
C ARG A 54 8.41 11.78 -2.72
N ASN A 55 8.13 10.49 -2.79
CA ASN A 55 9.17 9.48 -2.89
C ASN A 55 9.99 9.60 -4.18
N ASN A 56 9.35 9.87 -5.31
CA ASN A 56 10.05 10.10 -6.57
C ASN A 56 10.99 11.31 -6.49
N GLN A 57 10.58 12.37 -5.80
CA GLN A 57 11.44 13.53 -5.57
C GLN A 57 12.65 13.17 -4.70
N VAL A 58 12.44 12.45 -3.59
CA VAL A 58 13.51 12.08 -2.64
C VAL A 58 14.51 11.09 -3.24
N TRP A 59 14.00 10.04 -3.90
CA TRP A 59 14.82 8.90 -4.31
C TRP A 59 15.33 9.01 -5.74
N ASN A 60 14.61 9.70 -6.62
CA ASN A 60 14.93 9.78 -8.05
C ASN A 60 15.14 11.21 -8.56
N ASN A 61 15.04 12.23 -7.70
CA ASN A 61 15.10 13.65 -8.08
C ASN A 61 14.08 14.03 -9.18
N ILE A 62 12.93 13.36 -9.22
CA ILE A 62 11.85 13.63 -10.18
C ILE A 62 10.81 14.54 -9.53
N THR A 63 10.56 15.69 -10.15
CA THR A 63 9.48 16.60 -9.73
C THR A 63 8.27 16.45 -10.64
N GLU A 64 7.11 16.18 -10.06
CA GLU A 64 5.88 15.94 -10.80
C GLU A 64 4.86 17.05 -10.58
N SER A 65 4.14 17.43 -11.63
CA SER A 65 3.07 18.44 -11.52
C SER A 65 1.87 17.91 -10.71
N SER A 66 1.08 18.81 -10.13
CA SER A 66 -0.19 18.45 -9.49
C SER A 66 -1.13 17.72 -10.45
N GLN A 67 -1.13 18.10 -11.73
CA GLN A 67 -1.90 17.43 -12.78
C GLN A 67 -1.44 15.99 -13.01
N THR A 68 -0.13 15.74 -13.05
CA THR A 68 0.43 14.39 -13.19
C THR A 68 0.01 13.50 -12.02
N VAL A 69 0.05 14.04 -10.79
CA VAL A 69 -0.39 13.33 -9.58
C VAL A 69 -1.88 13.00 -9.62
N TYR A 70 -2.71 13.96 -10.04
CA TYR A 70 -4.16 13.76 -10.19
C TYR A 70 -4.48 12.72 -11.26
N ASN A 71 -3.85 12.82 -12.43
CA ASN A 71 -4.04 11.86 -13.52
C ASN A 71 -3.69 10.44 -13.07
N ARG A 72 -2.58 10.25 -12.33
CA ARG A 72 -2.23 8.94 -11.75
C ARG A 72 -3.33 8.40 -10.85
N ALA A 73 -3.87 9.22 -9.95
CA ALA A 73 -4.94 8.80 -9.05
C ALA A 73 -6.20 8.37 -9.82
N MET A 74 -6.59 9.14 -10.84
CA MET A 74 -7.74 8.83 -11.71
C MET A 74 -7.53 7.56 -12.52
N HIS A 75 -6.33 7.33 -13.05
CA HIS A 75 -6.00 6.07 -13.71
C HIS A 75 -6.07 4.90 -12.73
N LEU A 76 -5.50 5.03 -11.54
CA LEU A 76 -5.45 3.94 -10.56
C LEU A 76 -6.85 3.52 -10.09
N ILE A 77 -7.72 4.48 -9.75
CA ILE A 77 -9.10 4.17 -9.34
C ILE A 77 -9.92 3.57 -10.49
N THR A 78 -9.74 4.05 -11.71
CA THR A 78 -10.45 3.54 -12.90
C THR A 78 -9.99 2.12 -13.22
N SER A 79 -8.68 1.88 -13.27
CA SER A 79 -8.12 0.54 -13.51
C SER A 79 -8.55 -0.44 -12.43
N TRP A 80 -8.59 -0.03 -11.16
CA TRP A 80 -9.08 -0.88 -10.08
C TRP A 80 -10.55 -1.24 -10.24
N ARG A 81 -11.42 -0.26 -10.55
CA ARG A 81 -12.85 -0.51 -10.80
C ARG A 81 -13.07 -1.45 -11.99
N ASN A 82 -12.32 -1.27 -13.07
CA ASN A 82 -12.37 -2.15 -14.24
C ASN A 82 -11.93 -3.58 -13.88
N ALA A 83 -10.85 -3.72 -13.11
CA ALA A 83 -10.37 -5.03 -12.66
C ALA A 83 -11.41 -5.74 -11.77
N GLN A 84 -12.10 -5.01 -10.88
CA GLN A 84 -13.17 -5.58 -10.06
C GLN A 84 -14.36 -6.07 -10.91
N GLN A 85 -14.71 -5.36 -11.98
CA GLN A 85 -15.75 -5.79 -12.91
C GLN A 85 -15.35 -7.08 -13.64
N VAL A 86 -14.12 -7.16 -14.16
CA VAL A 86 -13.60 -8.37 -14.81
C VAL A 86 -13.58 -9.54 -13.84
N HIS A 87 -13.13 -9.31 -12.60
CA HIS A 87 -13.11 -10.34 -11.56
C HIS A 87 -14.51 -10.84 -11.19
N ALA A 88 -15.49 -9.94 -11.07
CA ALA A 88 -16.88 -10.31 -10.82
C ALA A 88 -17.47 -11.17 -11.95
N LEU A 89 -17.12 -10.87 -13.21
CA LEU A 89 -17.52 -11.67 -14.37
C LEU A 89 -16.84 -13.05 -14.39
N ALA A 90 -15.57 -13.13 -14.01
CA ALA A 90 -14.81 -14.37 -13.95
C ALA A 90 -15.30 -15.34 -12.86
N HIS A 91 -15.87 -14.81 -11.77
CA HIS A 91 -16.44 -15.61 -10.68
C HIS A 91 -17.76 -16.32 -11.02
N VAL A 92 -18.41 -15.98 -12.14
CA VAL A 92 -19.63 -16.65 -12.59
C VAL A 92 -19.34 -18.08 -13.10
N THR A 93 -18.09 -18.41 -13.42
CA THR A 93 -17.69 -19.68 -14.06
C THR A 93 -16.69 -20.53 -13.27
N GLN A 94 -16.29 -20.14 -12.06
CA GLN A 94 -15.34 -20.95 -11.27
C GLN A 94 -16.01 -21.65 -10.08
N PRO A 95 -15.71 -22.95 -9.83
CA PRO A 95 -16.04 -23.58 -8.56
C PRO A 95 -15.33 -22.81 -7.44
N VAL A 96 -16.02 -22.62 -6.32
CA VAL A 96 -15.57 -21.85 -5.14
C VAL A 96 -14.10 -22.12 -4.84
N GLN A 97 -13.21 -21.25 -5.32
CA GLN A 97 -11.87 -21.16 -4.79
C GLN A 97 -12.08 -20.71 -3.34
N GLN A 98 -11.68 -21.56 -2.38
CA GLN A 98 -11.58 -21.15 -0.99
C GLN A 98 -10.66 -19.92 -0.97
N GLN A 99 -11.25 -18.73 -0.90
CA GLN A 99 -10.50 -17.52 -0.64
C GLN A 99 -9.81 -17.76 0.69
N ALA A 100 -8.49 -17.92 0.66
CA ALA A 100 -7.67 -17.99 1.84
C ALA A 100 -7.68 -16.59 2.48
N ALA A 101 -8.74 -16.29 3.21
CA ALA A 101 -8.83 -15.07 3.99
C ALA A 101 -7.74 -15.13 5.08
N TRP A 102 -6.98 -14.05 5.21
CA TRP A 102 -5.97 -13.97 6.26
C TRP A 102 -6.67 -13.86 7.62
N PHE A 103 -6.30 -14.73 8.57
CA PHE A 103 -6.74 -14.66 9.96
C PHE A 103 -5.55 -14.40 10.87
N LYS A 104 -5.80 -13.64 11.94
CA LYS A 104 -4.84 -13.48 13.03
C LYS A 104 -4.49 -14.86 13.62
N PRO A 105 -3.21 -15.14 13.94
CA PRO A 105 -2.85 -16.39 14.61
C PRO A 105 -3.64 -16.58 15.91
N SER A 106 -4.05 -17.82 16.19
CA SER A 106 -4.65 -18.17 17.47
C SER A 106 -3.68 -17.94 18.63
N LEU A 107 -4.22 -17.79 19.84
CA LEU A 107 -3.44 -17.61 21.06
C LEU A 107 -2.36 -18.70 21.18
N GLY A 108 -1.12 -18.28 21.51
CA GLY A 108 0.02 -19.20 21.65
C GLY A 108 0.72 -19.56 20.33
N ARG A 109 0.24 -19.09 19.18
CA ARG A 109 0.96 -19.24 17.89
C ARG A 109 1.84 -18.04 17.58
N TYR A 110 2.89 -18.30 16.82
CA TYR A 110 3.78 -17.30 16.28
C TYR A 110 3.42 -16.96 14.83
N LYS A 111 3.62 -15.70 14.46
CA LYS A 111 3.60 -15.21 13.07
C LYS A 111 5.04 -14.96 12.65
N CYS A 112 5.47 -15.55 11.54
CA CYS A 112 6.69 -15.12 10.85
C CYS A 112 6.29 -14.24 9.66
N ASN A 113 6.81 -13.02 9.63
CA ASN A 113 6.77 -12.18 8.43
C ASN A 113 8.12 -12.35 7.74
N ILE A 114 8.11 -12.73 6.46
CA ILE A 114 9.31 -12.74 5.63
C ILE A 114 9.13 -11.75 4.47
N ASP A 115 10.21 -11.09 4.10
CA ASP A 115 10.31 -10.14 2.99
C ASP A 115 11.70 -10.27 2.35
N ALA A 116 11.78 -10.12 1.03
CA ALA A 116 13.04 -10.23 0.30
C ALA A 116 13.38 -8.92 -0.43
N THR A 117 14.67 -8.57 -0.46
CA THR A 117 15.21 -7.48 -1.28
C THR A 117 16.16 -8.03 -2.32
N PHE A 118 15.99 -7.62 -3.58
CA PHE A 118 16.78 -8.10 -4.71
C PHE A 118 17.72 -7.01 -5.20
N SER A 119 19.02 -7.29 -5.27
CA SER A 119 20.01 -6.33 -5.74
C SER A 119 20.76 -6.86 -6.95
N ILE A 120 20.33 -6.44 -8.14
CA ILE A 120 21.00 -6.76 -9.42
C ILE A 120 22.45 -6.30 -9.38
N LEU A 121 22.70 -5.09 -8.86
CA LEU A 121 24.04 -4.48 -8.81
C LEU A 121 25.04 -5.31 -7.97
N HIS A 122 24.58 -5.95 -6.90
CA HIS A 122 25.43 -6.77 -6.04
C HIS A 122 25.33 -8.28 -6.35
N ASN A 123 24.44 -8.68 -7.26
CA ASN A 123 24.09 -10.07 -7.56
C ASN A 123 23.68 -10.88 -6.31
N LYS A 124 22.85 -10.29 -5.42
CA LYS A 124 22.40 -10.94 -4.16
C LYS A 124 20.93 -10.71 -3.85
N VAL A 125 20.37 -11.63 -3.07
CA VAL A 125 19.09 -11.47 -2.38
C VAL A 125 19.31 -11.34 -0.88
N ARG A 126 18.59 -10.43 -0.25
CA ARG A 126 18.55 -10.27 1.20
C ARG A 126 17.17 -10.67 1.71
N ILE A 127 17.11 -11.71 2.54
CA ILE A 127 15.87 -12.14 3.20
C ILE A 127 15.82 -11.55 4.60
N GLY A 128 14.70 -10.95 4.97
CA GLY A 128 14.42 -10.46 6.31
C GLY A 128 13.24 -11.19 6.93
N MET A 129 13.45 -11.87 8.05
CA MET A 129 12.41 -12.60 8.79
C MET A 129 12.13 -11.94 10.14
N CYS A 130 10.87 -11.86 10.54
CA CYS A 130 10.44 -11.30 11.82
C CYS A 130 9.36 -12.18 12.47
N ILE A 131 9.66 -12.71 13.65
CA ILE A 131 8.74 -13.53 14.45
C ILE A 131 8.03 -12.65 15.48
N ARG A 132 6.71 -12.78 15.55
CA ARG A 132 5.82 -12.08 16.48
C ARG A 132 4.85 -13.05 17.13
N LYS A 133 4.40 -12.76 18.36
CA LYS A 133 3.30 -13.49 19.02
C LYS A 133 1.95 -13.09 18.44
N ASP A 134 0.89 -13.80 18.85
CA ASP A 134 -0.50 -13.51 18.52
C ASP A 134 -0.88 -12.04 18.78
N LYS A 135 -0.37 -11.41 19.85
CA LYS A 135 -0.60 -9.97 20.14
C LYS A 135 0.31 -9.00 19.38
N GLY A 136 1.10 -9.47 18.42
CA GLY A 136 2.03 -8.64 17.63
C GLY A 136 3.35 -8.31 18.35
N GLN A 137 3.54 -8.82 19.57
CA GLN A 137 4.77 -8.64 20.34
C GLN A 137 5.95 -9.28 19.61
N PHE A 138 7.05 -8.52 19.49
CA PHE A 138 8.30 -9.01 18.89
C PHE A 138 8.88 -10.19 19.68
N VAL A 139 9.43 -11.16 18.96
CA VAL A 139 10.12 -12.33 19.55
C VAL A 139 11.55 -12.40 19.04
N ALA A 140 11.72 -12.42 17.71
CA ALA A 140 13.03 -12.52 17.08
C ALA A 140 12.98 -11.95 15.65
N ALA A 141 14.15 -11.57 15.13
CA ALA A 141 14.33 -11.27 13.72
C ALA A 141 15.64 -11.85 13.22
N ARG A 142 15.67 -12.22 11.94
CA ARG A 142 16.87 -12.71 11.25
C ARG A 142 16.98 -12.00 9.91
N LYS A 143 18.22 -11.81 9.46
CA LYS A 143 18.51 -11.45 8.07
C LYS A 143 19.49 -12.45 7.50
N GLU A 144 19.28 -12.84 6.26
CA GLU A 144 20.16 -13.73 5.51
C GLU A 144 20.49 -13.15 4.14
N TRP A 145 21.66 -13.51 3.62
CA TRP A 145 22.07 -13.19 2.26
C TRP A 145 22.14 -14.47 1.46
N ILE A 146 21.59 -14.45 0.26
CA ILE A 146 21.70 -15.56 -0.70
C ILE A 146 22.37 -15.03 -1.97
N GLU A 147 23.31 -15.83 -2.47
CA GLU A 147 24.07 -15.59 -3.69
C GLU A 147 23.99 -16.85 -4.57
N PRO A 148 23.88 -16.72 -5.90
CA PRO A 148 23.72 -15.47 -6.67
C PRO A 148 22.29 -14.90 -6.55
N ILE A 149 21.99 -13.81 -7.28
CA ILE A 149 20.62 -13.29 -7.37
C ILE A 149 19.69 -14.37 -7.97
N MET A 150 18.48 -14.45 -7.46
CA MET A 150 17.42 -15.32 -7.98
C MET A 150 16.23 -14.49 -8.47
N GLU A 151 15.35 -15.13 -9.22
CA GLU A 151 14.05 -14.56 -9.61
C GLU A 151 13.27 -14.14 -8.36
N VAL A 152 12.47 -13.07 -8.51
CA VAL A 152 11.74 -12.47 -7.39
C VAL A 152 10.83 -13.50 -6.73
N GLU A 153 10.13 -14.28 -7.53
CA GLU A 153 9.20 -15.33 -7.10
C GLU A 153 9.91 -16.42 -6.28
N VAL A 154 11.12 -16.81 -6.68
CA VAL A 154 11.92 -17.83 -5.98
C VAL A 154 12.45 -17.28 -4.65
N GLY A 155 12.91 -16.03 -4.64
CA GLY A 155 13.45 -15.40 -3.43
C GLY A 155 12.40 -15.09 -2.37
N GLU A 156 11.19 -14.72 -2.80
CA GLU A 156 10.05 -14.55 -1.90
C GLU A 156 9.59 -15.90 -1.31
N ALA A 157 9.68 -17.00 -2.07
CA ALA A 157 9.29 -18.33 -1.60
C ALA A 157 10.33 -18.99 -0.68
N MET A 158 11.61 -18.64 -0.80
CA MET A 158 12.68 -19.11 0.08
C MET A 158 12.68 -18.41 1.45
N GLY A 159 11.99 -17.27 1.54
CA GLY A 159 11.75 -16.55 2.78
C GLY A 159 10.64 -17.19 3.61
#